data_AF-A0AAD3MBK5-F1
#
_entry.id   AF-A0AAD3MBK5-F1
#
_cell.length_a   1.000
_cell.length_b   1.000
_cell.length_c   1.000
_cell.angle_alpha   90.00
_cell.angle_beta   90.00
_cell.angle_gamma   90.00
#
_symmetry.space_group_name_H-M   'P 1'
#
loop_
_entity.id
_entity.type
_entity.pdbx_description
1 polymer ?
#
loop_
_entity_poly.entity_id
_entity_poly.type
_entity_poly.pdbx_seq_one_letter_code
_entity_poly.pdbx_strand_id
1 'polypeptide(L)'
;MFSVSEFISGNSYEECQATADWLLSNTQVRPIVGIVCGSGLGGLAKMLKDPQVFKYSDIPNFPRSTVHGHAGQLVFGTLKGKPCVCMQGRFHLYEGYPIQKITLPVRVFKLMGVETMIMTNAAGGLNQDYKVGDVMVIKDHINMPGFAGVSPLAGPNDDRFGVRFPCMSDAYDRELRELAHDVATELGYNDFLREGVYCVLGGPSFETIAECRMLHMLGADAVGMSTVHEVIVARHAGMRCFALSLISNRAVMDYDSQEKANHEEVLETGRQTAEKLENLVSTMVARLEHGNDNAF
;
A
#
# COMPACT_ATOMS: atom_id res chain seq x y z
N MET A 1 -26.83 -7.33 -26.18
CA MET A 1 -26.45 -8.30 -25.14
C MET A 1 -24.94 -8.17 -24.99
N PHE A 2 -24.48 -7.27 -24.13
CA PHE A 2 -23.05 -7.06 -23.92
C PHE A 2 -22.52 -8.25 -23.12
N SER A 3 -21.46 -8.88 -23.63
CA SER A 3 -20.81 -9.99 -22.95
C SER A 3 -20.26 -9.52 -21.61
N VAL A 4 -20.51 -10.27 -20.54
CA VAL A 4 -19.92 -10.04 -19.21
C VAL A 4 -18.38 -9.98 -19.27
N SER A 5 -17.76 -10.50 -20.34
CA SER A 5 -16.31 -10.42 -20.57
C SER A 5 -15.77 -9.01 -20.85
N GLU A 6 -16.58 -8.07 -21.35
CA GLU A 6 -16.08 -6.72 -21.70
C GLU A 6 -15.99 -5.79 -20.47
N PHE A 7 -16.78 -6.06 -19.41
CA PHE A 7 -16.77 -5.30 -18.16
C PHE A 7 -15.64 -5.68 -17.21
N ILE A 8 -14.92 -6.78 -17.48
CA ILE A 8 -13.73 -7.22 -16.73
C ILE A 8 -12.50 -7.13 -17.64
N SER A 9 -12.37 -6.03 -18.39
CA SER A 9 -11.16 -5.76 -19.17
C SER A 9 -10.13 -5.01 -18.31
N GLY A 10 -8.89 -5.52 -18.24
CA GLY A 10 -7.78 -4.86 -17.55
C GLY A 10 -7.28 -5.55 -16.28
N ASN A 11 -7.28 -6.88 -16.23
CA ASN A 11 -6.57 -7.65 -15.19
C ASN A 11 -6.41 -9.15 -15.47
N SER A 12 -6.49 -9.59 -16.73
CA SER A 12 -6.24 -11.01 -17.04
C SER A 12 -4.80 -11.38 -16.73
N TYR A 13 -4.53 -12.68 -16.55
CA TYR A 13 -3.16 -13.15 -16.37
C TYR A 13 -2.28 -12.74 -17.55
N GLU A 14 -2.79 -12.86 -18.77
CA GLU A 14 -2.08 -12.55 -20.00
C GLU A 14 -1.75 -11.06 -20.12
N GLU A 15 -2.67 -10.17 -19.71
CA GLU A 15 -2.40 -8.72 -19.65
C GLU A 15 -1.32 -8.40 -18.61
N CYS A 16 -1.39 -9.01 -17.42
CA CYS A 16 -0.39 -8.83 -16.38
C CYS A 16 0.98 -9.36 -16.82
N GLN A 17 1.02 -10.53 -17.47
CA GLN A 17 2.24 -11.15 -17.97
C GLN A 17 2.87 -10.28 -19.07
N ALA A 18 2.09 -9.81 -20.03
CA ALA A 18 2.59 -8.93 -21.08
C ALA A 18 3.20 -7.63 -20.51
N THR A 19 2.57 -7.05 -19.49
CA THR A 19 3.11 -5.88 -18.78
C THR A 19 4.40 -6.22 -18.02
N ALA A 20 4.44 -7.35 -17.32
CA ALA A 20 5.64 -7.82 -16.62
C ALA A 20 6.80 -8.08 -17.58
N ASP A 21 6.57 -8.76 -18.71
CA ASP A 21 7.57 -9.04 -19.74
C ASP A 21 8.10 -7.76 -20.38
N TRP A 22 7.21 -6.79 -20.64
CA TRP A 22 7.61 -5.47 -21.13
C TRP A 22 8.51 -4.77 -20.11
N LEU A 23 8.18 -4.77 -18.83
CA LEU A 23 9.05 -4.17 -17.80
C LEU A 23 10.40 -4.89 -17.73
N LEU A 24 10.41 -6.23 -17.64
CA LEU A 24 11.62 -7.05 -17.51
C LEU A 24 12.55 -7.01 -18.72
N SER A 25 12.02 -6.69 -19.91
CA SER A 25 12.81 -6.46 -21.13
C SER A 25 13.40 -5.05 -21.20
N ASN A 26 12.82 -4.09 -20.48
CA ASN A 26 13.27 -2.69 -20.45
C ASN A 26 14.11 -2.34 -19.20
N THR A 27 14.27 -3.24 -18.23
CA THR A 27 15.18 -3.08 -17.10
C THR A 27 15.98 -4.35 -16.81
N GLN A 28 17.22 -4.17 -16.33
CA GLN A 28 18.04 -5.27 -15.80
C GLN A 28 17.78 -5.54 -14.31
N VAL A 29 17.04 -4.66 -13.61
CA VAL A 29 16.70 -4.86 -12.21
C VAL A 29 15.69 -6.01 -12.10
N ARG A 30 15.93 -6.93 -11.17
CA ARG A 30 15.03 -8.04 -10.84
C ARG A 30 14.54 -7.82 -9.40
N PRO A 31 13.45 -7.06 -9.21
CA PRO A 31 13.05 -6.63 -7.88
C PRO A 31 12.50 -7.81 -7.07
N ILE A 32 12.95 -7.91 -5.83
CA ILE A 32 12.41 -8.87 -4.84
C ILE A 32 11.51 -8.18 -3.81
N VAL A 33 11.60 -6.84 -3.71
CA VAL A 33 10.76 -6.00 -2.86
C VAL A 33 9.99 -5.00 -3.71
N GLY A 34 8.67 -5.00 -3.59
CA GLY A 34 7.78 -3.98 -4.12
C GLY A 34 7.42 -2.98 -3.04
N ILE A 35 7.52 -1.68 -3.33
CA ILE A 35 7.20 -0.61 -2.38
C ILE A 35 6.11 0.27 -2.96
N VAL A 36 5.01 0.48 -2.24
CA VAL A 36 3.95 1.40 -2.64
C VAL A 36 4.01 2.68 -1.81
N CYS A 37 4.40 3.79 -2.46
CA CYS A 37 4.53 5.09 -1.83
C CYS A 37 3.17 5.81 -1.81
N GLY A 38 2.64 6.05 -0.62
CA GLY A 38 1.43 6.83 -0.42
C GLY A 38 1.63 8.34 -0.57
N SER A 39 0.55 9.09 -0.35
CA SER A 39 0.56 10.55 -0.37
C SER A 39 1.60 11.11 0.60
N GLY A 40 2.47 11.99 0.12
CA GLY A 40 3.56 12.58 0.91
C GLY A 40 4.79 11.66 1.14
N LEU A 41 4.74 10.39 0.74
CA LEU A 41 5.79 9.39 1.01
C LEU A 41 6.59 9.00 -0.24
N GLY A 42 6.56 9.85 -1.27
CA GLY A 42 7.27 9.65 -2.52
C GLY A 42 8.80 9.69 -2.39
N GLY A 43 9.36 10.17 -1.27
CA GLY A 43 10.80 10.24 -1.06
C GLY A 43 11.46 8.85 -0.96
N LEU A 44 10.73 7.81 -0.56
CA LEU A 44 11.19 6.42 -0.60
C LEU A 44 11.80 6.02 -1.95
N ALA A 45 11.14 6.40 -3.06
CA ALA A 45 11.63 6.11 -4.40
C ALA A 45 12.93 6.86 -4.74
N LYS A 46 13.17 8.02 -4.11
CA LYS A 46 14.40 8.82 -4.29
C LYS A 46 15.59 8.22 -3.55
N MET A 47 15.37 7.33 -2.58
CA MET A 47 16.45 6.64 -1.86
C MET A 47 17.07 5.49 -2.67
N LEU A 48 16.45 5.10 -3.79
CA LEU A 48 16.98 4.06 -4.66
C LEU A 48 18.28 4.51 -5.34
N LYS A 49 19.29 3.65 -5.31
CA LYS A 49 20.51 3.79 -6.11
C LYS A 49 20.27 3.27 -7.52
N ASP A 50 20.92 3.92 -8.48
CA ASP A 50 20.86 3.64 -9.92
C ASP A 50 19.41 3.56 -10.46
N PRO A 51 18.59 4.62 -10.24
CA PRO A 51 17.17 4.55 -10.51
C PRO A 51 16.87 4.46 -12.01
N GLN A 52 15.99 3.53 -12.39
CA GLN A 52 15.39 3.44 -13.72
C GLN A 52 13.90 3.75 -13.60
N VAL A 53 13.45 4.80 -14.28
CA VAL A 53 12.11 5.38 -14.11
C VAL A 53 11.23 5.09 -15.32
N PHE A 54 10.03 4.58 -15.06
CA PHE A 54 9.01 4.31 -16.08
C PHE A 54 7.73 5.04 -15.70
N LYS A 55 7.26 5.96 -16.55
CA LYS A 55 5.98 6.63 -16.31
C LYS A 55 4.85 5.63 -16.53
N TYR A 56 3.80 5.70 -15.71
CA TYR A 56 2.63 4.83 -15.88
C TYR A 56 1.98 4.97 -17.26
N SER A 57 2.09 6.13 -17.90
CA SER A 57 1.60 6.38 -19.26
C SER A 57 2.29 5.53 -20.33
N ASP A 58 3.52 5.08 -20.07
CA ASP A 58 4.38 4.42 -21.05
C ASP A 58 4.35 2.89 -20.86
N ILE A 59 3.82 2.43 -19.73
CA ILE A 59 3.72 1.02 -19.38
C ILE A 59 2.41 0.44 -19.96
N PRO A 60 2.47 -0.66 -20.74
CA PRO A 60 1.27 -1.31 -21.26
C PRO A 60 0.29 -1.69 -20.15
N ASN A 61 -1.02 -1.49 -20.41
CA ASN A 61 -2.14 -1.85 -19.52
C ASN A 61 -2.18 -1.13 -18.16
N PHE A 62 -1.19 -0.28 -17.84
CA PHE A 62 -1.13 0.41 -16.55
C PHE A 62 -2.19 1.50 -16.41
N PRO A 63 -2.75 1.72 -15.21
CA PRO A 63 -3.63 2.85 -14.95
C PRO A 63 -2.86 4.17 -14.96
N ARG A 64 -3.56 5.29 -15.13
CA ARG A 64 -2.96 6.64 -15.02
C ARG A 64 -3.30 7.21 -13.65
N SER A 65 -2.35 7.92 -13.03
CA SER A 65 -2.60 8.58 -11.76
C SER A 65 -3.27 9.94 -12.02
N THR A 66 -4.35 10.25 -11.33
CA THR A 66 -5.06 11.54 -11.47
C THR A 66 -4.99 12.41 -10.21
N VAL A 67 -4.55 11.83 -9.08
CA VAL A 67 -4.43 12.52 -7.79
C VAL A 67 -3.19 13.41 -7.73
N HIS A 68 -3.35 14.62 -7.20
CA HIS A 68 -2.25 15.56 -6.95
C HIS A 68 -1.26 14.98 -5.92
N GLY A 69 0.05 15.17 -6.16
CA GLY A 69 1.11 14.60 -5.30
C GLY A 69 1.52 13.16 -5.64
N HIS A 70 0.84 12.51 -6.58
CA HIS A 70 1.24 11.21 -7.12
C HIS A 70 2.01 11.42 -8.43
N ALA A 71 3.32 11.13 -8.44
CA ALA A 71 4.18 11.36 -9.60
C ALA A 71 3.80 10.48 -10.81
N GLY A 72 3.17 9.32 -10.56
CA GLY A 72 2.64 8.47 -11.62
C GLY A 72 3.72 7.68 -12.34
N GLN A 73 4.68 7.10 -11.60
CA GLN A 73 5.81 6.38 -12.17
C GLN A 73 6.27 5.19 -11.30
N LEU A 74 6.78 4.15 -11.96
CA LEU A 74 7.57 3.10 -11.35
C LEU A 74 9.04 3.51 -11.31
N VAL A 75 9.69 3.30 -10.17
CA VAL A 75 11.13 3.53 -10.01
C VAL A 75 11.79 2.23 -9.57
N PHE A 76 12.61 1.68 -10.45
CA PHE A 76 13.44 0.51 -10.19
C PHE A 76 14.81 0.94 -9.71
N GLY A 77 15.44 0.16 -8.85
CA GLY A 77 16.80 0.42 -8.41
C GLY A 77 17.19 -0.49 -7.27
N THR A 78 18.21 -0.08 -6.51
CA THR A 78 18.60 -0.82 -5.30
C THR A 78 18.43 0.03 -4.04
N LEU A 79 17.79 -0.54 -3.02
CA LEU A 79 17.68 0.06 -1.69
C LEU A 79 18.54 -0.75 -0.74
N LYS A 80 19.63 -0.16 -0.22
CA LYS A 80 20.58 -0.83 0.68
C LYS A 80 21.06 -2.21 0.17
N GLY A 81 21.27 -2.30 -1.15
CA GLY A 81 21.76 -3.52 -1.82
C GLY A 81 20.66 -4.51 -2.24
N LYS A 82 19.39 -4.28 -1.87
CA LYS A 82 18.26 -5.11 -2.33
C LYS A 82 17.64 -4.53 -3.60
N PRO A 83 17.38 -5.32 -4.64
CA PRO A 83 16.69 -4.84 -5.83
C PRO A 83 15.22 -4.59 -5.51
N CYS A 84 14.75 -3.38 -5.81
CA CYS A 84 13.41 -2.93 -5.47
C CYS A 84 12.72 -2.29 -6.67
N VAL A 85 11.39 -2.30 -6.63
CA VAL A 85 10.53 -1.48 -7.49
C VAL A 85 9.60 -0.64 -6.60
N CYS A 86 9.57 0.66 -6.82
CA CYS A 86 8.72 1.60 -6.08
C CYS A 86 7.61 2.14 -6.99
N MET A 87 6.36 2.06 -6.54
CA MET A 87 5.24 2.84 -7.08
C MET A 87 5.27 4.24 -6.47
N GLN A 88 5.72 5.24 -7.22
CA GLN A 88 5.69 6.62 -6.76
C GLN A 88 4.34 7.26 -7.09
N GLY A 89 3.38 6.97 -6.21
CA GLY A 89 1.97 7.26 -6.38
C GLY A 89 1.20 5.98 -6.69
N ARG A 90 0.09 5.77 -5.99
CA ARG A 90 -0.86 4.68 -6.20
C ARG A 90 -2.14 5.15 -6.89
N PHE A 91 -3.06 4.20 -7.07
CA PHE A 91 -4.41 4.42 -7.59
C PHE A 91 -5.45 4.14 -6.51
N HIS A 92 -6.58 4.83 -6.57
CA HIS A 92 -7.65 4.75 -5.57
C HIS A 92 -9.02 4.47 -6.19
N LEU A 93 -9.92 3.89 -5.40
CA LEU A 93 -11.30 3.64 -5.83
C LEU A 93 -12.04 4.93 -6.19
N TYR A 94 -11.84 6.00 -5.41
CA TYR A 94 -12.50 7.29 -5.66
C TYR A 94 -12.06 7.97 -6.97
N GLU A 95 -10.98 7.52 -7.62
CA GLU A 95 -10.58 7.99 -8.96
C GLU A 95 -11.49 7.41 -10.08
N GLY A 96 -12.43 6.52 -9.72
CA GLY A 96 -13.38 5.92 -10.65
C GLY A 96 -12.85 4.67 -11.36
N TYR A 97 -11.67 4.17 -10.97
CA TYR A 97 -11.12 2.94 -11.50
C TYR A 97 -11.82 1.71 -10.91
N PRO A 98 -12.04 0.64 -11.72
CA PRO A 98 -12.37 -0.66 -11.18
C PRO A 98 -11.31 -1.14 -10.18
N ILE A 99 -11.73 -1.81 -9.11
CA ILE A 99 -10.83 -2.26 -8.04
C ILE A 99 -9.73 -3.21 -8.56
N GLN A 100 -10.04 -4.01 -9.57
CA GLN A 100 -9.08 -4.85 -10.28
C GLN A 100 -7.98 -3.99 -10.91
N LYS A 101 -8.36 -2.91 -11.60
CA LYS A 101 -7.42 -2.02 -12.29
C LYS A 101 -6.45 -1.32 -11.34
N ILE A 102 -6.91 -0.85 -10.18
CA ILE A 102 -6.00 -0.23 -9.19
C ILE A 102 -5.04 -1.22 -8.55
N THR A 103 -5.37 -2.51 -8.54
CA THR A 103 -4.53 -3.57 -7.96
C THR A 103 -3.68 -4.33 -8.98
N LEU A 104 -3.84 -4.04 -10.29
CA LEU A 104 -3.04 -4.62 -11.38
C LEU A 104 -1.52 -4.60 -11.12
N PRO A 105 -0.91 -3.49 -10.64
CA PRO A 105 0.52 -3.42 -10.39
C PRO A 105 1.03 -4.52 -9.44
N VAL A 106 0.21 -4.94 -8.47
CA VAL A 106 0.59 -5.97 -7.50
C VAL A 106 0.71 -7.34 -8.17
N ARG A 107 -0.17 -7.67 -9.12
CA ARG A 107 -0.07 -8.90 -9.93
C ARG A 107 1.14 -8.85 -10.86
N VAL A 108 1.41 -7.70 -11.46
CA VAL A 108 2.60 -7.49 -12.29
C VAL A 108 3.87 -7.70 -11.47
N PHE A 109 3.94 -7.15 -10.25
CA PHE A 109 5.07 -7.36 -9.35
C PHE A 109 5.28 -8.83 -8.99
N LYS A 110 4.21 -9.59 -8.73
CA LYS A 110 4.31 -11.03 -8.53
C LYS A 110 4.97 -11.72 -9.73
N LEU A 111 4.51 -11.41 -10.95
CA LEU A 111 5.06 -12.03 -12.18
C LEU A 111 6.51 -11.61 -12.46
N MET A 112 6.96 -10.49 -11.90
CA MET A 112 8.35 -10.04 -11.96
C MET A 112 9.26 -10.66 -10.91
N GLY A 113 8.72 -11.47 -9.99
CA GLY A 113 9.47 -12.13 -8.92
C GLY A 113 9.54 -11.36 -7.60
N VAL A 114 8.67 -10.37 -7.39
CA VAL A 114 8.56 -9.72 -6.07
C VAL A 114 8.00 -10.72 -5.06
N GLU A 115 8.65 -10.79 -3.89
CA GLU A 115 8.29 -11.71 -2.80
C GLU A 115 7.72 -10.95 -1.59
N THR A 116 8.17 -9.71 -1.38
CA THR A 116 7.75 -8.87 -0.25
C THR A 116 7.18 -7.54 -0.75
N MET A 117 5.99 -7.21 -0.27
CA MET A 117 5.34 -5.92 -0.51
C MET A 117 5.37 -5.05 0.74
N ILE A 118 5.91 -3.84 0.61
CA ILE A 118 5.88 -2.80 1.64
C ILE A 118 4.94 -1.70 1.17
N MET A 119 3.88 -1.42 1.92
CA MET A 119 2.85 -0.45 1.53
C MET A 119 2.77 0.68 2.53
N THR A 120 2.69 1.91 2.04
CA THR A 120 2.65 3.09 2.90
C THR A 120 1.47 3.97 2.57
N ASN A 121 0.77 4.52 3.55
CA ASN A 121 -0.33 5.46 3.29
C ASN A 121 -0.33 6.61 4.30
N ALA A 122 -1.07 7.66 3.97
CA ALA A 122 -1.53 8.64 4.94
C ALA A 122 -2.90 8.19 5.47
N ALA A 123 -3.15 8.42 6.76
CA ALA A 123 -4.37 8.01 7.43
C ALA A 123 -4.81 9.03 8.50
N GLY A 124 -6.12 9.12 8.71
CA GLY A 124 -6.69 9.80 9.86
C GLY A 124 -6.61 8.92 11.10
N GLY A 125 -6.10 9.47 12.21
CA GLY A 125 -6.02 8.76 13.49
C GLY A 125 -7.39 8.71 14.17
N LEU A 126 -7.97 7.51 14.27
CA LEU A 126 -9.19 7.25 15.03
C LEU A 126 -8.87 6.98 16.51
N ASN A 127 -7.75 6.33 16.78
CA ASN A 127 -7.24 6.17 18.14
C ASN A 127 -6.82 7.54 18.70
N GLN A 128 -7.45 7.96 19.79
CA GLN A 128 -7.28 9.30 20.36
C GLN A 128 -5.93 9.50 21.07
N ASP A 129 -5.19 8.41 21.32
CA ASP A 129 -3.83 8.46 21.85
C ASP A 129 -2.79 8.75 20.76
N TYR A 130 -3.17 8.60 19.48
CA TYR A 130 -2.27 8.88 18.36
C TYR A 130 -2.16 10.38 18.11
N LYS A 131 -0.97 10.79 17.67
CA LYS A 131 -0.66 12.17 17.32
C LYS A 131 -0.41 12.27 15.83
N VAL A 132 -0.64 13.46 15.29
CA VAL A 132 -0.21 13.76 13.92
C VAL A 132 1.31 13.61 13.85
N GLY A 133 1.80 12.90 12.85
CA GLY A 133 3.20 12.52 12.71
C GLY A 133 3.58 11.22 13.39
N ASP A 134 2.67 10.52 14.06
CA ASP A 134 2.89 9.12 14.46
C ASP A 134 2.93 8.22 13.22
N VAL A 135 3.69 7.12 13.29
CA VAL A 135 3.74 6.07 12.27
C VAL A 135 3.14 4.80 12.87
N MET A 136 2.02 4.35 12.32
CA MET A 136 1.34 3.13 12.74
C MET A 136 1.72 1.95 11.85
N VAL A 137 2.34 0.93 12.44
CA VAL A 137 2.42 -0.41 11.85
C VAL A 137 1.02 -1.00 11.77
N ILE A 138 0.60 -1.41 10.57
CA ILE A 138 -0.70 -2.03 10.37
C ILE A 138 -0.60 -3.51 10.77
N LYS A 139 -1.25 -3.88 11.88
CA LYS A 139 -1.33 -5.28 12.32
C LYS A 139 -2.50 -6.04 11.72
N ASP A 140 -3.57 -5.32 11.36
CA ASP A 140 -4.78 -5.88 10.77
C ASP A 140 -5.57 -4.79 10.02
N HIS A 141 -6.61 -5.18 9.28
CA HIS A 141 -7.50 -4.24 8.63
C HIS A 141 -9.00 -4.57 8.73
N ILE A 142 -9.81 -3.52 8.55
CA ILE A 142 -11.25 -3.64 8.27
C ILE A 142 -11.49 -3.21 6.82
N ASN A 143 -12.00 -4.13 6.01
CA ASN A 143 -12.29 -3.90 4.60
C ASN A 143 -13.76 -3.53 4.36
N MET A 144 -14.15 -2.28 4.64
CA MET A 144 -15.55 -1.86 4.51
C MET A 144 -16.12 -2.06 3.09
N PRO A 145 -15.43 -1.68 1.99
CA PRO A 145 -15.91 -1.97 0.64
C PRO A 145 -16.06 -3.48 0.39
N GLY A 146 -15.17 -4.29 0.95
CA GLY A 146 -15.19 -5.74 0.83
C GLY A 146 -16.47 -6.38 1.39
N PHE A 147 -17.00 -5.88 2.51
CA PHE A 147 -18.26 -6.38 3.06
C PHE A 147 -19.46 -6.16 2.12
N ALA A 148 -19.41 -5.13 1.27
CA ALA A 148 -20.43 -4.87 0.25
C ALA A 148 -20.15 -5.58 -1.10
N GLY A 149 -19.12 -6.43 -1.17
CA GLY A 149 -18.74 -7.16 -2.38
C GLY A 149 -17.74 -6.42 -3.29
N VAL A 150 -17.29 -5.22 -2.91
CA VAL A 150 -16.24 -4.49 -3.64
C VAL A 150 -14.87 -5.05 -3.23
N SER A 151 -14.43 -6.09 -3.95
CA SER A 151 -13.18 -6.80 -3.70
C SER A 151 -12.39 -6.98 -4.99
N PRO A 152 -11.03 -6.87 -4.97
CA PRO A 152 -10.21 -7.13 -6.15
C PRO A 152 -10.27 -8.60 -6.61
N LEU A 153 -10.75 -9.51 -5.75
CA LEU A 153 -10.92 -10.94 -6.05
C LEU A 153 -12.35 -11.30 -6.46
N ALA A 154 -13.25 -10.31 -6.58
CA ALA A 154 -14.58 -10.55 -7.13
C ALA A 154 -14.49 -10.91 -8.63
N GLY A 155 -15.25 -11.92 -9.06
CA GLY A 155 -15.20 -12.50 -10.40
C GLY A 155 -14.63 -13.92 -10.43
N PRO A 156 -14.31 -14.48 -11.61
CA PRO A 156 -13.60 -15.75 -11.76
C PRO A 156 -12.20 -15.72 -11.10
N ASN A 157 -11.77 -16.83 -10.51
CA ASN A 157 -10.41 -16.95 -9.97
C ASN A 157 -9.48 -17.52 -11.04
N ASP A 158 -8.25 -17.02 -11.08
CA ASP A 158 -7.18 -17.58 -11.88
C ASP A 158 -6.18 -18.27 -10.95
N ASP A 159 -6.17 -19.60 -10.99
CA ASP A 159 -5.37 -20.44 -10.09
C ASP A 159 -3.85 -20.25 -10.29
N ARG A 160 -3.42 -19.60 -11.39
CA ARG A 160 -2.02 -19.23 -11.60
C ARG A 160 -1.54 -18.11 -10.67
N PHE A 161 -2.46 -17.29 -10.16
CA PHE A 161 -2.13 -16.28 -9.15
C PHE A 161 -2.26 -16.83 -7.73
N GLY A 162 -3.34 -17.55 -7.44
CA GLY A 162 -3.59 -18.03 -6.10
C GLY A 162 -4.92 -18.74 -5.93
N VAL A 163 -5.17 -19.21 -4.71
CA VAL A 163 -6.38 -19.97 -4.36
C VAL A 163 -7.65 -19.14 -4.42
N ARG A 164 -8.80 -19.79 -4.66
CA ARG A 164 -10.10 -19.12 -4.72
C ARG A 164 -10.49 -18.35 -3.44
N PHE A 165 -10.13 -18.90 -2.29
CA PHE A 165 -10.50 -18.37 -0.98
C PHE A 165 -9.23 -18.18 -0.12
N PRO A 166 -8.47 -17.09 -0.32
CA PRO A 166 -7.26 -16.85 0.46
C PRO A 166 -7.59 -16.49 1.91
N CYS A 167 -6.76 -16.96 2.83
CA CYS A 167 -6.83 -16.53 4.23
C CYS A 167 -6.25 -15.12 4.38
N MET A 168 -6.88 -14.28 5.20
CA MET A 168 -6.41 -12.92 5.50
C MET A 168 -6.07 -12.70 6.99
N SER A 169 -6.23 -13.73 7.85
CA SER A 169 -5.91 -13.59 9.28
C SER A 169 -4.40 -13.43 9.56
N ASP A 170 -3.56 -13.73 8.58
CA ASP A 170 -2.11 -13.57 8.61
C ASP A 170 -1.63 -12.58 7.54
N ALA A 171 -2.51 -11.68 7.08
CA ALA A 171 -2.24 -10.80 5.96
C ALA A 171 -1.04 -9.87 6.19
N TYR A 172 -0.80 -9.46 7.43
CA TYR A 172 0.33 -8.61 7.79
C TYR A 172 1.38 -9.45 8.50
N ASP A 173 2.49 -9.66 7.80
CA ASP A 173 3.54 -10.59 8.17
C ASP A 173 4.10 -10.26 9.57
N ARG A 174 4.00 -11.23 10.48
CA ARG A 174 4.36 -11.04 11.88
C ARG A 174 5.84 -10.72 12.05
N GLU A 175 6.72 -11.40 11.33
CA GLU A 175 8.17 -11.19 11.44
C GLU A 175 8.56 -9.81 10.90
N LEU A 176 7.92 -9.34 9.82
CA LEU A 176 8.16 -7.99 9.29
C LEU A 176 7.68 -6.90 10.27
N ARG A 177 6.59 -7.14 11.02
CA ARG A 177 6.14 -6.22 12.07
C ARG A 177 7.11 -6.21 13.25
N GLU A 178 7.56 -7.38 13.72
CA GLU A 178 8.58 -7.49 14.77
C GLU A 178 9.89 -6.78 14.34
N LEU A 179 10.34 -6.98 13.10
CA LEU A 179 11.49 -6.28 12.53
C LEU A 179 11.30 -4.76 12.52
N ALA A 180 10.10 -4.25 12.25
CA ALA A 180 9.83 -2.81 12.27
C ALA A 180 10.03 -2.22 13.67
N HIS A 181 9.59 -2.91 14.72
CA HIS A 181 9.79 -2.48 16.12
C HIS A 181 11.26 -2.55 16.53
N ASP A 182 11.99 -3.60 16.11
CA ASP A 182 13.43 -3.71 16.36
C ASP A 182 14.20 -2.56 15.70
N VAL A 183 13.92 -2.28 14.42
CA VAL A 183 14.55 -1.18 13.69
C VAL A 183 14.15 0.18 14.28
N ALA A 184 12.91 0.34 14.72
CA ALA A 184 12.50 1.58 15.39
C ALA A 184 13.24 1.78 16.72
N THR A 185 13.50 0.72 17.48
CA THR A 185 14.33 0.80 18.68
C THR A 185 15.76 1.22 18.36
N GLU A 186 16.36 0.62 17.33
CA GLU A 186 17.70 0.98 16.86
C GLU A 186 17.81 2.46 16.45
N LEU A 187 16.80 2.97 15.75
CA LEU A 187 16.76 4.35 15.27
C LEU A 187 16.28 5.36 16.33
N GLY A 188 15.86 4.91 17.51
CA GLY A 188 15.30 5.77 18.56
C GLY A 188 13.91 6.33 18.22
N TYR A 189 13.10 5.57 17.49
CA TYR A 189 11.79 5.96 16.95
C TYR A 189 10.59 5.46 17.76
N ASN A 190 10.83 4.80 18.89
CA ASN A 190 9.78 4.21 19.74
C ASN A 190 8.70 5.20 20.19
N ASP A 191 9.03 6.48 20.35
CA ASP A 191 8.10 7.50 20.84
C ASP A 191 6.93 7.78 19.89
N PHE A 192 7.13 7.57 18.57
CA PHE A 192 6.13 7.85 17.54
C PHE A 192 5.70 6.62 16.74
N LEU A 193 6.31 5.45 17.00
CA LEU A 193 5.85 4.20 16.41
C LEU A 193 4.64 3.66 17.19
N ARG A 194 3.60 3.29 16.45
CA ARG A 194 2.35 2.68 16.96
C ARG A 194 2.10 1.36 16.25
N GLU A 195 1.16 0.57 16.73
CA GLU A 195 0.67 -0.62 16.03
C GLU A 195 -0.85 -0.77 16.19
N GLY A 196 -1.58 -0.87 15.07
CA GLY A 196 -3.04 -0.79 15.12
C GLY A 196 -3.76 -1.33 13.88
N VAL A 197 -5.09 -1.29 13.94
CA VAL A 197 -6.00 -1.77 12.90
C VAL A 197 -6.34 -0.62 11.94
N TYR A 198 -6.16 -0.86 10.64
CA TYR A 198 -6.46 0.11 9.60
C TYR A 198 -7.83 -0.16 8.95
N CYS A 199 -8.73 0.82 8.90
CA CYS A 199 -9.97 0.73 8.16
C CYS A 199 -9.84 1.39 6.78
N VAL A 200 -10.15 0.66 5.71
CA VAL A 200 -10.25 1.24 4.37
C VAL A 200 -11.69 1.67 4.07
N LEU A 201 -11.87 2.86 3.50
CA LEU A 201 -13.11 3.38 2.95
C LEU A 201 -12.97 3.66 1.44
N GLY A 202 -14.10 3.89 0.77
CA GLY A 202 -14.13 4.23 -0.66
C GLY A 202 -13.70 5.68 -0.97
N GLY A 203 -14.01 6.65 -0.09
CA GLY A 203 -13.83 8.08 -0.36
C GLY A 203 -14.75 8.63 -1.46
N PRO A 204 -14.52 9.87 -1.95
CA PRO A 204 -13.42 10.78 -1.60
C PRO A 204 -13.73 11.71 -0.43
N SER A 205 -14.97 11.79 0.05
CA SER A 205 -15.30 12.58 1.23
C SER A 205 -14.62 12.01 2.47
N PHE A 206 -14.06 12.87 3.30
CA PHE A 206 -13.66 12.51 4.65
C PHE A 206 -14.88 12.11 5.49
N GLU A 207 -14.59 11.42 6.59
CA GLU A 207 -15.58 10.87 7.49
C GLU A 207 -16.31 11.98 8.26
N THR A 208 -17.61 11.77 8.49
CA THR A 208 -18.39 12.51 9.47
C THR A 208 -18.03 12.07 10.89
N ILE A 209 -18.36 12.89 11.90
CA ILE A 209 -18.15 12.54 13.32
C ILE A 209 -18.82 11.20 13.70
N ALA A 210 -20.01 10.93 13.18
CA ALA A 210 -20.72 9.68 13.46
C ALA A 210 -20.00 8.46 12.86
N GLU A 211 -19.48 8.60 11.64
CA GLU A 211 -18.68 7.56 10.98
C GLU A 211 -17.37 7.34 11.74
N CYS A 212 -16.64 8.40 12.11
CA CYS A 212 -15.43 8.30 12.95
C CYS A 212 -15.69 7.53 14.25
N ARG A 213 -16.74 7.89 14.99
CA ARG A 213 -17.14 7.20 16.22
C ARG A 213 -17.48 5.74 15.99
N MET A 214 -18.22 5.43 14.91
CA MET A 214 -18.56 4.06 14.53
C MET A 214 -17.30 3.25 14.24
N LEU A 215 -16.40 3.75 13.39
CA LEU A 215 -15.17 3.04 13.02
C LEU A 215 -14.27 2.79 14.23
N HIS A 216 -14.16 3.76 15.12
CA HIS A 216 -13.41 3.60 16.37
C HIS A 216 -14.04 2.54 17.28
N MET A 217 -15.37 2.53 17.42
CA MET A 217 -16.11 1.52 18.19
C MET A 217 -15.94 0.11 17.61
N LEU A 218 -15.79 -0.01 16.28
CA LEU A 218 -15.50 -1.26 15.60
C LEU A 218 -14.03 -1.72 15.76
N GLY A 219 -13.20 -0.94 16.46
CA GLY A 219 -11.82 -1.28 16.77
C GLY A 219 -10.79 -0.80 15.75
N ALA A 220 -11.15 0.12 14.85
CA ALA A 220 -10.17 0.75 13.97
C ALA A 220 -9.36 1.83 14.71
N ASP A 221 -8.05 1.82 14.51
CA ASP A 221 -7.10 2.80 15.06
C ASP A 221 -6.79 3.92 14.06
N ALA A 222 -6.82 3.61 12.77
CA ALA A 222 -6.64 4.58 11.69
C ALA A 222 -7.60 4.29 10.53
N VAL A 223 -7.93 5.33 9.77
CA VAL A 223 -8.80 5.24 8.58
C VAL A 223 -8.15 5.88 7.36
N GLY A 224 -8.35 5.28 6.20
CA GLY A 224 -7.97 5.90 4.94
C GLY A 224 -8.63 5.21 3.74
N MET A 225 -8.11 5.48 2.55
CA MET A 225 -8.80 5.17 1.29
C MET A 225 -7.97 4.31 0.33
N SER A 226 -7.02 3.52 0.85
CA SER A 226 -6.12 2.69 0.01
C SER A 226 -5.56 1.47 0.74
N THR A 227 -4.49 0.87 0.21
CA THR A 227 -3.68 -0.20 0.82
C THR A 227 -4.35 -1.57 0.91
N VAL A 228 -5.52 -1.69 1.52
CA VAL A 228 -6.14 -3.00 1.82
C VAL A 228 -6.36 -3.85 0.57
N HIS A 229 -6.77 -3.25 -0.54
CA HIS A 229 -6.98 -3.96 -1.80
C HIS A 229 -5.65 -4.47 -2.40
N GLU A 230 -4.57 -3.69 -2.25
CA GLU A 230 -3.21 -4.08 -2.65
C GLU A 230 -2.74 -5.28 -1.79
N VAL A 231 -2.97 -5.22 -0.47
CA VAL A 231 -2.64 -6.31 0.48
C VAL A 231 -3.40 -7.59 0.12
N ILE A 232 -4.71 -7.51 -0.16
CA ILE A 232 -5.51 -8.69 -0.54
C ILE A 232 -4.93 -9.38 -1.78
N VAL A 233 -4.57 -8.61 -2.81
CA VAL A 233 -4.00 -9.18 -4.04
C VAL A 233 -2.60 -9.73 -3.80
N ALA A 234 -1.79 -9.06 -2.98
CA ALA A 234 -0.46 -9.53 -2.65
C ALA A 234 -0.49 -10.86 -1.87
N ARG A 235 -1.39 -10.98 -0.89
CA ARG A 235 -1.62 -12.21 -0.12
C ARG A 235 -2.20 -13.34 -0.97
N HIS A 236 -3.16 -13.02 -1.83
CA HIS A 236 -3.67 -13.97 -2.83
C HIS A 236 -2.53 -14.53 -3.69
N ALA A 237 -1.59 -13.69 -4.09
CA ALA A 237 -0.40 -14.05 -4.86
C ALA A 237 0.74 -14.69 -4.04
N GLY A 238 0.53 -14.94 -2.74
CA GLY A 238 1.51 -15.57 -1.86
C GLY A 238 2.72 -14.67 -1.49
N MET A 239 2.61 -13.35 -1.65
CA MET A 239 3.66 -12.42 -1.22
C MET A 239 3.54 -12.11 0.28
N ARG A 240 4.68 -11.85 0.93
CA ARG A 240 4.72 -11.29 2.29
C ARG A 240 4.29 -9.83 2.23
N CYS A 241 3.50 -9.38 3.19
CA CYS A 241 3.00 -8.00 3.21
C CYS A 241 3.35 -7.32 4.53
N PHE A 242 3.83 -6.10 4.42
CA PHE A 242 4.04 -5.18 5.53
C PHE A 242 3.47 -3.82 5.14
N ALA A 243 2.83 -3.13 6.08
CA ALA A 243 2.26 -1.83 5.80
C ALA A 243 2.36 -0.85 6.97
N LEU A 244 2.48 0.42 6.61
CA LEU A 244 2.59 1.56 7.53
C LEU A 244 1.57 2.63 7.16
N SER A 245 0.98 3.23 8.17
CA SER A 245 0.19 4.46 8.05
C SER A 245 0.91 5.61 8.74
N LEU A 246 1.15 6.69 8.02
CA LEU A 246 1.48 7.98 8.61
C LEU A 246 0.19 8.63 9.08
N ILE A 247 0.08 8.91 10.38
CA ILE A 247 -1.06 9.63 10.94
C ILE A 247 -0.94 11.09 10.53
N SER A 248 -1.72 11.48 9.53
CA SER A 248 -1.63 12.80 8.89
C SER A 248 -2.56 13.84 9.50
N ASN A 249 -3.59 13.40 10.20
CA ASN A 249 -4.54 14.21 10.93
C ASN A 249 -5.19 13.36 12.02
N ARG A 250 -5.78 14.01 13.03
CA ARG A 250 -6.66 13.34 13.99
C ARG A 250 -8.09 13.37 13.45
N ALA A 251 -8.80 12.25 13.57
CA ALA A 251 -10.21 12.21 13.20
C ALA A 251 -11.04 13.02 14.21
N VAL A 252 -11.90 13.90 13.69
CA VAL A 252 -12.78 14.73 14.52
C VAL A 252 -13.92 13.85 15.04
N MET A 253 -14.00 13.71 16.36
CA MET A 253 -15.01 12.88 17.04
C MET A 253 -15.90 13.67 18.02
N ASP A 254 -15.72 14.99 18.09
CA ASP A 254 -16.49 15.88 18.94
C ASP A 254 -17.29 16.87 18.08
N TYR A 255 -18.59 17.00 18.36
CA TYR A 255 -19.48 17.91 17.64
C TYR A 255 -19.22 19.39 17.97
N ASP A 256 -18.56 19.66 19.09
CA ASP A 256 -18.18 21.02 19.48
C ASP A 256 -16.83 21.47 18.87
N SER A 257 -16.07 20.53 18.27
CA SER A 257 -14.81 20.84 17.61
C SER A 257 -15.02 21.70 16.35
N GLN A 258 -14.11 22.66 16.15
CA GLN A 258 -14.06 23.49 14.95
C GLN A 258 -13.00 23.00 13.94
N GLU A 259 -12.25 21.95 14.28
CA GLU A 259 -11.24 21.36 13.40
C GLU A 259 -11.90 20.71 12.18
N LYS A 260 -11.21 20.79 11.04
CA LYS A 260 -11.68 20.20 9.78
C LYS A 260 -10.52 19.49 9.10
N ALA A 261 -10.73 18.22 8.77
CA ALA A 261 -9.79 17.47 7.94
C ALA A 261 -9.63 18.19 6.59
N ASN A 262 -8.39 18.43 6.19
CA ASN A 262 -8.06 19.04 4.90
C ASN A 262 -6.83 18.36 4.30
N HIS A 263 -6.78 18.26 2.97
CA HIS A 263 -5.74 17.53 2.26
C HIS A 263 -4.38 18.25 2.27
N GLU A 264 -4.36 19.58 2.42
CA GLU A 264 -3.12 20.37 2.44
C GLU A 264 -2.32 20.14 3.72
N GLU A 265 -2.99 20.05 4.88
CA GLU A 265 -2.39 19.71 6.17
C GLU A 265 -1.79 18.30 6.18
N VAL A 266 -2.41 17.36 5.45
CA VAL A 266 -1.89 16.00 5.25
C VAL A 266 -0.52 16.03 4.55
N LEU A 267 -0.33 16.94 3.60
CA LEU A 267 0.93 17.08 2.87
C LEU A 267 2.00 17.83 3.69
N GLU A 268 1.62 18.88 4.42
CA GLU A 268 2.55 19.73 5.16
C GLU A 268 3.09 19.03 6.42
N THR A 269 2.21 18.37 7.19
CA THR A 269 2.60 17.72 8.45
C THR A 269 3.45 16.47 8.22
N GLY A 270 3.43 15.93 7.01
CA GLY A 270 4.13 14.71 6.67
C GLY A 270 5.64 14.88 6.40
N ARG A 271 6.16 16.07 6.09
CA ARG A 271 7.51 16.17 5.50
C ARG A 271 8.64 15.67 6.42
N GLN A 272 8.62 16.05 7.70
CA GLN A 272 9.66 15.63 8.66
C GLN A 272 9.50 14.16 9.09
N THR A 273 8.26 13.71 9.30
CA THR A 273 8.00 12.31 9.65
C THR A 273 8.21 11.38 8.45
N ALA A 274 7.98 11.86 7.22
CA ALA A 274 8.23 11.11 5.99
C ALA A 274 9.69 10.71 5.89
N GLU A 275 10.65 11.61 6.18
CA GLU A 275 12.08 11.27 6.19
C GLU A 275 12.41 10.19 7.26
N LYS A 276 11.77 10.24 8.42
CA LYS A 276 11.96 9.20 9.45
C LYS A 276 11.36 7.85 9.03
N LEU A 277 10.15 7.85 8.46
CA LEU A 277 9.50 6.66 7.90
C LEU A 277 10.33 6.07 6.76
N GLU A 278 10.87 6.92 5.89
CA GLU A 278 11.76 6.56 4.79
C GLU A 278 13.00 5.83 5.30
N ASN A 279 13.63 6.36 6.35
CA ASN A 279 14.77 5.73 7.01
C ASN A 279 14.40 4.40 7.69
N LEU A 280 13.23 4.32 8.34
CA LEU A 280 12.72 3.09 8.94
C LEU A 280 12.59 1.99 7.86
N VAL A 281 11.86 2.28 6.77
CA VAL A 281 11.65 1.33 5.66
C VAL A 281 12.97 0.95 4.99
N SER A 282 13.86 1.91 4.73
CA SER A 282 15.17 1.63 4.12
C SER A 282 16.00 0.68 4.98
N THR A 283 15.98 0.87 6.31
CA THR A 283 16.71 0.02 7.26
C THR A 283 16.07 -1.36 7.40
N MET A 284 14.73 -1.44 7.39
CA MET A 284 14.03 -2.73 7.30
C MET A 284 14.41 -3.50 6.04
N VAL A 285 14.39 -2.84 4.86
CA VAL A 285 14.76 -3.48 3.58
C VAL A 285 16.19 -4.01 3.61
N ALA A 286 17.13 -3.28 4.23
CA ALA A 286 18.51 -3.75 4.41
C ALA A 286 18.59 -5.09 5.17
N ARG A 287 17.66 -5.31 6.12
CA ARG A 287 17.61 -6.49 6.99
C ARG A 287 16.71 -7.61 6.48
N LEU A 288 16.05 -7.45 5.34
CA LEU A 288 15.30 -8.54 4.72
C LEU A 288 16.27 -9.63 4.29
N GLU A 289 16.19 -10.78 4.94
CA GLU A 289 16.87 -11.98 4.47
C GLU A 289 16.25 -12.41 3.14
N HIS A 290 17.09 -12.78 2.16
CA HIS A 290 16.56 -13.51 1.01
C HIS A 290 16.13 -14.87 1.53
N GLY A 291 14.96 -15.36 1.11
CA GLY A 291 14.60 -16.75 1.32
C GLY A 291 15.68 -17.62 0.69
N ASN A 292 16.65 -18.08 1.48
CA ASN A 292 17.55 -19.13 1.08
C ASN A 292 16.73 -20.40 0.91
N ASP A 293 16.91 -21.06 -0.23
CA ASP A 293 16.63 -22.45 -0.60
C ASP A 293 16.54 -23.46 0.56
N ASN A 294 15.50 -23.34 1.38
CA ASN A 294 15.14 -24.28 2.45
C ASN A 294 13.62 -24.39 2.53
N ALA A 295 12.99 -24.73 1.41
CA ALA A 295 11.69 -25.39 1.43
C ALA A 295 11.94 -26.87 1.13
N PHE A 296 11.92 -27.70 2.18
CA PHE A 296 11.74 -29.14 2.09
C PHE A 296 10.33 -29.48 1.62
#